data_AF-A0A535XHZ8-F1
#
_entry.id   AF-A0A535XHZ8-F1
#
_cell.length_a   1.000
_cell.length_b   1.000
_cell.length_c   1.000
_cell.angle_alpha   90.00
_cell.angle_beta   90.00
_cell.angle_gamma   90.00
#
_symmetry.space_group_name_H-M   'P 1'
#
loop_
_entity.id
_entity.type
_entity.pdbx_description
1 polymer ?
#
loop_
_entity_poly.entity_id
_entity_poly.type
_entity_poly.pdbx_seq_one_letter_code
_entity_poly.pdbx_strand_id
1 'polypeptide(L)'
;MKIGEWEGIGRSRALVAHQLGELGADEFAAHVTMYENGRQRILVAADVGLFEFNWSPNTSDPDAIWYLRGGLTRWPSVKGMRLQTDAQFDPVDEKVQSIWRLVAEEPKLELASTTDDNPKALPALLDFARACIEHIA
;
A
#
# COMPACT_ATOMS: atom_id res chain seq x y z
N MET A 1 11.48 4.59 -5.28
CA MET A 1 10.10 4.64 -4.72
C MET A 1 10.22 4.61 -3.21
N LYS A 2 9.78 5.65 -2.49
CA LYS A 2 9.91 5.70 -1.02
C LYS A 2 8.65 5.10 -0.40
N ILE A 3 8.82 3.93 0.23
CA ILE A 3 7.84 3.38 1.16
C ILE A 3 7.90 4.26 2.40
N GLY A 4 6.86 5.07 2.57
CA GLY A 4 6.71 5.95 3.71
C GLY A 4 6.22 5.11 4.87
N GLU A 5 7.06 4.97 5.88
CA GLU A 5 6.61 4.58 7.21
C GLU A 5 5.35 5.38 7.55
N TRP A 6 4.38 4.69 8.14
CA TRP A 6 3.11 5.25 8.61
C TRP A 6 3.30 6.58 9.36
N GLU A 7 4.46 6.79 9.99
CA GLU A 7 4.84 8.00 10.73
C GLU A 7 5.09 9.26 9.87
N GLY A 8 5.28 9.15 8.55
CA GLY A 8 5.69 10.28 7.68
C GLY A 8 4.61 10.92 6.80
N ILE A 9 3.37 10.40 6.82
CA ILE A 9 2.31 10.79 5.86
C ILE A 9 1.35 11.88 6.38
N GLY A 10 1.51 12.32 7.63
CA GLY A 10 0.92 13.56 8.17
C GLY A 10 -0.60 13.68 7.97
N ARG A 11 -1.03 14.66 7.16
CA ARG A 11 -2.45 15.04 7.00
C ARG A 11 -3.32 13.95 6.36
N SER A 12 -2.79 13.19 5.41
CA SER A 12 -3.55 12.11 4.77
C SER A 12 -3.85 10.99 5.75
N ARG A 13 -2.90 10.65 6.64
CA ARG A 13 -3.11 9.66 7.71
C ARG A 13 -4.23 10.05 8.66
N ALA A 14 -4.24 11.30 9.11
CA ALA A 14 -5.28 11.78 10.02
C ALA A 14 -6.68 11.66 9.39
N LEU A 15 -6.80 11.97 8.10
CA LEU A 15 -8.06 11.81 7.36
C LEU A 15 -8.45 10.34 7.16
N VAL A 16 -7.50 9.45 6.83
CA VAL A 16 -7.75 8.01 6.73
C VAL A 16 -8.24 7.46 8.08
N ALA A 17 -7.50 7.73 9.16
CA ALA A 17 -7.87 7.28 10.50
C ALA A 17 -9.25 7.80 10.94
N HIS A 18 -9.56 9.07 10.62
CA HIS A 18 -10.88 9.64 10.87
C HIS A 18 -11.98 8.88 10.12
N GLN A 19 -11.81 8.66 8.80
CA GLN A 19 -12.80 7.97 7.97
C GLN A 19 -12.99 6.49 8.37
N LEU A 20 -11.92 5.79 8.76
CA LEU A 20 -12.01 4.44 9.31
C LEU A 20 -12.78 4.45 10.64
N GLY A 21 -12.48 5.40 11.53
CA GLY A 21 -13.18 5.58 12.79
C GLY A 21 -14.67 5.92 12.62
N GLU A 22 -15.04 6.75 11.64
CA GLU A 22 -16.43 7.04 11.29
C GLU A 22 -17.19 5.79 10.81
N LEU A 23 -16.50 4.89 10.12
CA LEU A 23 -17.07 3.60 9.70
C LEU A 23 -17.09 2.57 10.83
N GLY A 24 -16.31 2.77 11.89
CA GLY A 24 -16.08 1.78 12.95
C GLY A 24 -15.24 0.58 12.48
N ALA A 25 -14.34 0.79 11.52
CA ALA A 25 -13.46 -0.24 11.00
C ALA A 25 -12.13 -0.28 11.75
N ASP A 26 -11.64 -1.49 12.01
CA ASP A 26 -10.35 -1.74 12.66
C ASP A 26 -9.26 -1.94 11.59
N GLU A 27 -8.21 -1.11 11.65
CA GLU A 27 -7.04 -1.22 10.78
C GLU A 27 -6.12 -2.37 11.23
N PHE A 28 -5.77 -3.27 10.30
CA PHE A 28 -4.76 -4.29 10.54
C PHE A 28 -3.38 -3.88 10.04
N ALA A 29 -3.32 -3.36 8.82
CA ALA A 29 -2.08 -2.91 8.20
C ALA A 29 -2.36 -1.90 7.09
N ALA A 30 -1.35 -1.10 6.77
CA ALA A 30 -1.43 -0.16 5.68
C ALA A 30 -0.14 -0.08 4.87
N HIS A 31 -0.29 0.23 3.59
CA HIS A 31 0.81 0.38 2.65
C HIS A 31 0.67 1.71 1.90
N VAL A 32 1.77 2.46 1.82
CA VAL A 32 1.77 3.79 1.18
C VAL A 32 2.82 3.86 0.08
N THR A 33 2.34 4.20 -1.12
CA THR A 33 3.19 4.58 -2.24
C THR A 33 3.19 6.10 -2.39
N MET A 34 4.37 6.72 -2.26
CA MET A 34 4.56 8.14 -2.50
C MET A 34 5.11 8.38 -3.92
N TYR A 35 4.45 9.28 -4.65
CA TYR A 35 4.90 9.76 -5.96
C TYR A 35 5.75 11.02 -5.80
N GLU A 36 6.55 11.35 -6.82
CA GLU A 36 7.49 12.48 -6.79
C GLU A 36 6.82 13.83 -6.57
N ASN A 37 5.57 13.99 -7.04
CA ASN A 37 4.76 15.19 -6.87
C ASN A 37 4.02 15.26 -5.53
N GLY A 38 4.39 14.43 -4.56
CA GLY A 38 3.77 14.36 -3.24
C GLY A 38 2.39 13.71 -3.20
N ARG A 39 1.86 13.24 -4.34
CA ARG A 39 0.66 12.41 -4.35
C ARG A 39 0.94 11.09 -3.63
N GLN A 40 -0.09 10.51 -3.05
CA GLN A 40 0.03 9.25 -2.34
C GLN A 40 -1.09 8.30 -2.75
N ARG A 41 -0.74 7.03 -2.95
CA ARG A 41 -1.68 5.92 -2.97
C ARG A 41 -1.55 5.21 -1.62
N ILE A 42 -2.65 5.07 -0.91
CA ILE A 42 -2.71 4.49 0.44
C ILE A 42 -3.65 3.29 0.37
N LEU A 43 -3.16 2.13 0.78
CA LEU A 43 -3.93 0.91 0.89
C LEU A 43 -4.07 0.57 2.36
N VAL A 44 -5.26 0.20 2.80
CA VAL A 44 -5.51 -0.20 4.19
C VAL A 44 -6.25 -1.52 4.20
N ALA A 45 -5.66 -2.53 4.82
CA ALA A 45 -6.33 -3.78 5.16
C ALA A 45 -7.02 -3.57 6.51
N ALA A 46 -8.34 -3.72 6.52
CA ALA A 46 -9.17 -3.57 7.70
C ALA A 46 -10.10 -4.78 7.87
N ASP A 47 -10.74 -4.89 9.02
CA ASP A 47 -11.73 -5.95 9.32
C ASP A 47 -12.84 -6.06 8.27
N VAL A 48 -13.32 -4.92 7.77
CA VAL A 48 -14.42 -4.85 6.79
C VAL A 48 -13.99 -5.06 5.33
N GLY A 49 -12.70 -4.96 5.01
CA GLY A 49 -12.20 -5.10 3.64
C GLY A 49 -10.89 -4.35 3.36
N LEU A 50 -10.58 -4.25 2.07
CA LEU A 50 -9.45 -3.52 1.55
C LEU A 50 -9.89 -2.11 1.11
N PHE A 51 -9.35 -1.09 1.76
CA PHE A 51 -9.48 0.29 1.30
C PHE A 51 -8.36 0.65 0.34
N GLU A 52 -8.73 1.45 -0.67
CA GLU A 52 -7.78 2.15 -1.52
C GLU A 52 -8.11 3.63 -1.53
N PHE A 53 -7.17 4.45 -1.08
CA PHE A 53 -7.23 5.90 -1.09
C PHE A 53 -6.17 6.50 -2.01
N ASN A 54 -6.53 7.63 -2.61
CA ASN A 54 -5.65 8.52 -3.35
C ASN A 54 -5.66 9.89 -2.67
N TRP A 55 -4.47 10.36 -2.29
CA TRP A 55 -4.24 11.70 -1.77
C TRP A 55 -3.60 12.56 -2.86
N SER A 56 -4.34 13.55 -3.35
CA SER A 56 -3.89 14.40 -4.46
C SER A 56 -4.56 15.77 -4.45
N PRO A 57 -3.92 16.81 -5.02
CA PRO A 57 -4.57 18.09 -5.23
C PRO A 57 -5.68 17.97 -6.29
N ASN A 58 -6.71 18.81 -6.19
CA ASN A 58 -7.78 18.86 -7.19
C ASN A 58 -7.35 19.50 -8.51
N THR A 59 -6.34 20.37 -8.48
CA THR A 59 -5.74 21.00 -9.66
C THR A 59 -4.21 20.93 -9.57
N SER A 60 -3.52 21.46 -10.58
CA SER A 60 -2.05 21.60 -10.59
C SER A 60 -1.57 22.89 -9.93
N ASP A 61 -2.47 23.71 -9.39
CA ASP A 61 -2.13 25.01 -8.82
C ASP A 61 -1.39 24.83 -7.48
N PRO A 62 -0.42 25.69 -7.15
CA PRO A 62 0.30 25.62 -5.87
C PRO A 62 -0.61 25.69 -4.64
N ASP A 63 -1.72 26.43 -4.74
CA ASP A 63 -2.71 26.63 -3.68
C ASP A 63 -3.91 25.68 -3.77
N ALA A 64 -3.77 24.60 -4.55
CA ALA A 64 -4.84 23.63 -4.76
C ALA A 64 -5.29 22.94 -3.46
N ILE A 65 -6.59 22.70 -3.35
CA ILE A 65 -7.16 21.92 -2.24
C ILE A 65 -6.80 20.46 -2.46
N TRP A 66 -6.25 19.83 -1.41
CA TRP A 66 -5.95 18.41 -1.42
C TRP A 66 -7.15 17.58 -0.97
N TYR A 67 -7.41 16.50 -1.70
CA TYR A 67 -8.48 15.57 -1.40
C TYR A 67 -7.92 14.19 -1.08
N LEU A 68 -8.54 13.56 -0.09
CA LEU A 68 -8.47 12.12 0.11
C LEU A 68 -9.70 11.50 -0.56
N ARG A 69 -9.49 10.69 -1.59
CA ARG A 69 -10.56 9.97 -2.28
C ARG A 69 -10.30 8.49 -2.19
N GLY A 70 -11.26 7.70 -1.74
CA GLY A 70 -11.08 6.26 -1.69
C GLY A 70 -12.35 5.46 -1.83
N GLY A 71 -12.16 4.15 -1.87
CA GLY A 71 -13.23 3.16 -1.93
C GLY A 71 -12.86 1.94 -1.10
N LEU A 72 -13.89 1.17 -0.74
CA LEU A 72 -13.78 -0.08 -0.01
C LEU A 72 -14.15 -1.25 -0.92
N THR A 73 -13.25 -2.22 -1.05
CA THR A 73 -13.57 -3.55 -1.58
C THR A 73 -13.68 -4.53 -0.42
N ARG A 74 -14.87 -5.07 -0.20
CA ARG A 74 -15.10 -6.09 0.85
C ARG A 74 -14.26 -7.35 0.55
N TRP A 75 -13.76 -8.01 1.60
CA TRP A 75 -12.92 -9.22 1.43
C TRP A 75 -13.50 -10.29 0.50
N PRO A 76 -14.81 -10.64 0.56
CA PRO A 76 -15.39 -11.62 -0.37
C PRO A 76 -15.38 -11.19 -1.84
N SER A 77 -15.24 -9.89 -2.11
CA SER A 77 -15.14 -9.32 -3.45
C SER A 77 -13.70 -9.24 -3.95
N VAL A 78 -12.70 -9.41 -3.09
CA VAL A 78 -11.31 -9.48 -3.51
C VAL A 78 -11.06 -10.83 -4.20
N LYS A 79 -10.42 -10.81 -5.37
CA LYS A 79 -10.16 -12.00 -6.21
C LYS A 79 -8.70 -12.07 -6.63
N GLY A 80 -8.18 -13.29 -6.69
CA GLY A 80 -6.84 -13.56 -7.21
C GLY A 80 -5.68 -13.06 -6.34
N MET A 81 -5.95 -12.64 -5.08
CA MET A 81 -4.92 -12.15 -4.15
C MET A 81 -3.88 -13.24 -3.87
N ARG A 82 -2.61 -12.93 -4.10
CA ARG A 82 -1.48 -13.84 -3.85
C ARG A 82 -0.18 -13.07 -3.62
N LEU A 83 0.69 -13.62 -2.78
CA LEU A 83 2.07 -13.18 -2.64
C LEU A 83 2.96 -14.06 -3.53
N GLN A 84 3.73 -13.42 -4.41
CA GLN A 84 4.70 -14.05 -5.30
C GLN A 84 6.11 -13.65 -4.89
N THR A 85 7.05 -14.56 -5.09
CA THR A 85 8.48 -14.31 -4.85
C THR A 85 9.30 -14.77 -6.05
N ASP A 86 10.36 -14.04 -6.34
CA ASP A 86 11.34 -14.30 -7.39
C ASP A 86 12.73 -13.92 -6.87
N ALA A 87 13.79 -14.35 -7.53
CA ALA A 87 15.16 -14.02 -7.14
C ALA A 87 16.06 -13.79 -8.36
N GLN A 88 16.95 -12.80 -8.24
CA GLN A 88 17.99 -12.51 -9.22
C GLN A 88 19.36 -12.72 -8.58
N PHE A 89 20.31 -13.21 -9.36
CA PHE A 89 21.71 -13.33 -8.97
C PHE A 89 22.57 -12.62 -10.02
N ASP A 90 23.32 -11.62 -9.57
CA ASP A 90 24.32 -10.94 -10.39
C ASP A 90 25.70 -11.62 -10.18
N PRO A 91 26.24 -12.34 -11.18
CA PRO A 91 27.52 -13.02 -11.04
C PRO A 91 28.73 -12.07 -11.07
N VAL A 92 28.55 -10.80 -11.48
CA VAL A 92 29.64 -9.80 -11.51
C VAL A 92 29.84 -9.20 -10.12
N ASP A 93 28.74 -8.83 -9.48
CA ASP A 93 28.73 -8.21 -8.15
C ASP A 93 28.54 -9.22 -7.01
N GLU A 94 28.35 -10.52 -7.33
CA GLU A 94 27.96 -11.59 -6.40
C GLU A 94 26.73 -11.26 -5.53
N LYS A 95 25.83 -10.41 -6.05
CA LYS A 95 24.64 -9.96 -5.32
C LYS A 95 23.45 -10.86 -5.61
N VAL A 96 22.74 -11.21 -4.55
CA VAL A 96 21.44 -11.88 -4.62
C VAL A 96 20.36 -10.87 -4.26
N GLN A 97 19.38 -10.70 -5.14
CA GLN A 97 18.23 -9.84 -4.91
C GLN A 97 16.97 -10.70 -4.86
N SER A 98 16.23 -10.64 -3.75
CA SER A 98 14.87 -11.22 -3.73
C SER A 98 13.86 -10.18 -4.16
N ILE A 99 12.87 -10.58 -4.95
CA ILE A 99 11.79 -9.74 -5.47
C ILE A 99 10.49 -10.31 -4.93
N TRP A 100 9.69 -9.47 -4.27
CA TRP A 100 8.40 -9.83 -3.70
C TRP A 100 7.30 -9.02 -4.37
N ARG A 101 6.19 -9.68 -4.70
CA ARG A 101 5.03 -9.06 -5.35
C ARG A 101 3.73 -9.49 -4.69
N LEU A 102 2.96 -8.53 -4.17
CA LEU A 102 1.56 -8.75 -3.79
C LEU A 102 0.68 -8.37 -4.98
N VAL A 103 -0.12 -9.31 -5.47
CA VAL A 103 -0.99 -9.09 -6.63
C VAL A 103 -2.43 -9.50 -6.33
N ALA A 104 -3.40 -8.74 -6.85
CA ALA A 104 -4.81 -9.11 -6.88
C ALA A 104 -5.43 -8.75 -8.24
N GLU A 105 -6.40 -9.55 -8.68
CA GLU A 105 -7.10 -9.38 -9.95
C GLU A 105 -8.27 -8.40 -9.80
N GLU A 106 -9.00 -8.48 -8.69
CA GLU A 106 -10.07 -7.56 -8.31
C GLU A 106 -9.92 -7.22 -6.81
N PRO A 107 -9.79 -5.94 -6.41
CA PRO A 107 -9.46 -4.83 -7.30
C PRO A 107 -8.08 -5.07 -7.93
N LYS A 108 -7.81 -4.45 -9.08
CA LYS A 108 -6.51 -4.57 -9.73
C LYS A 108 -5.42 -3.96 -8.85
N LEU A 109 -4.60 -4.81 -8.25
CA LEU A 109 -3.53 -4.42 -7.33
C LEU A 109 -2.24 -5.13 -7.71
N GLU A 110 -1.15 -4.38 -7.72
CA GLU A 110 0.21 -4.90 -7.81
C GLU A 110 1.11 -4.00 -6.97
N LEU A 111 1.76 -4.60 -5.97
CA LEU A 111 2.80 -3.98 -5.15
C LEU A 111 4.05 -4.84 -5.27
N ALA A 112 5.21 -4.20 -5.42
CA ALA A 112 6.47 -4.90 -5.54
C ALA A 112 7.55 -4.24 -4.66
N SER A 113 8.43 -5.06 -4.09
CA SER A 113 9.63 -4.58 -3.41
C SER A 113 10.74 -5.62 -3.50
N THR A 114 11.97 -5.15 -3.42
CA THR A 114 13.19 -5.96 -3.50
C THR A 114 14.05 -5.81 -2.25
N THR A 115 14.99 -6.72 -2.04
CA THR A 115 15.97 -6.63 -0.93
C THR A 115 16.93 -5.45 -1.04
N ASP A 116 17.09 -4.90 -2.25
CA ASP A 116 18.00 -3.77 -2.54
C ASP A 116 17.29 -2.41 -2.44
N ASP A 117 15.97 -2.42 -2.23
CA ASP A 117 15.22 -1.20 -1.98
C ASP A 117 15.62 -0.56 -0.63
N ASN A 118 14.94 0.53 -0.26
CA ASN A 118 14.99 1.05 1.11
C ASN A 118 14.81 -0.11 2.11
N PRO A 119 15.66 -0.25 3.15
CA PRO A 119 15.59 -1.36 4.11
C PRO A 119 14.22 -1.58 4.77
N LYS A 120 13.36 -0.54 4.78
CA LYS A 120 12.00 -0.59 5.35
C LYS A 120 10.92 -0.97 4.32
N ALA A 121 11.26 -0.96 3.04
CA ALA A 121 10.33 -1.18 1.94
C ALA A 121 9.81 -2.62 1.93
N LEU A 122 10.72 -3.59 1.90
CA LEU A 122 10.37 -4.99 1.86
C LEU A 122 9.60 -5.43 3.12
N PRO A 123 10.04 -5.13 4.35
CA PRO A 123 9.25 -5.44 5.55
C PRO A 123 7.82 -4.89 5.50
N ALA A 124 7.64 -3.62 5.13
CA ALA A 124 6.31 -3.02 5.05
C ALA A 124 5.41 -3.66 3.98
N LEU A 125 5.96 -4.09 2.85
CA LEU A 125 5.21 -4.87 1.86
C LEU A 125 4.78 -6.22 2.45
N LEU A 126 5.68 -6.93 3.13
CA LEU A 126 5.41 -8.25 3.68
C LEU A 126 4.40 -8.22 4.83
N ASP A 127 4.47 -7.22 5.71
CA ASP A 127 3.51 -7.03 6.79
C ASP A 127 2.10 -6.75 6.23
N PHE A 128 2.00 -5.86 5.24
CA PHE A 128 0.74 -5.59 4.56
C PHE A 128 0.20 -6.81 3.80
N ALA A 129 1.06 -7.53 3.09
CA ALA A 129 0.69 -8.74 2.37
C ALA A 129 0.14 -9.83 3.30
N ARG A 130 0.79 -10.02 4.46
CA ARG A 130 0.33 -10.95 5.49
C ARG A 130 -1.10 -10.61 5.95
N ALA A 131 -1.34 -9.34 6.31
CA ALA A 131 -2.66 -8.89 6.75
C ALA A 131 -3.74 -9.14 5.68
N CYS A 132 -3.46 -8.86 4.41
CA CYS A 132 -4.39 -9.12 3.32
C CYS A 132 -4.71 -10.61 3.13
N ILE A 133 -3.69 -11.47 3.22
CA ILE A 133 -3.85 -12.92 2.98
C ILE A 133 -4.61 -13.58 4.13
N GLU A 134 -4.39 -13.16 5.37
CA GLU A 134 -5.09 -13.71 6.54
C GLU A 134 -6.61 -13.46 6.50
N HIS A 135 -7.06 -12.38 5.84
CA HIS A 135 -8.45 -11.94 5.87
C HIS A 135 -9.25 -12.23 4.60
N ILE A 136 -8.60 -12.68 3.53
CA ILE A 136 -9.29 -13.13 2.31
C ILE A 136 -9.71 -14.62 2.37
N ALA A 137 -9.23 -15.36 3.39
CA ALA A 137 -9.43 -16.79 3.56
C ALA A 137 -10.89 -17.18 3.92
#